data_AF-A0A817KAP3-F1
#
_entry.id   AF-A0A817KAP3-F1
#
_cell.length_a   1.000
_cell.length_b   1.000
_cell.length_c   1.000
_cell.angle_alpha   90.00
_cell.angle_beta   90.00
_cell.angle_gamma   90.00
#
_symmetry.space_group_name_H-M   'P 1'
#
loop_
_entity.id
_entity.type
_entity.pdbx_description
1 polymer ?
#
loop_
_entity_poly.entity_id
_entity_poly.type
_entity_poly.pdbx_seq_one_letter_code
_entity_poly.pdbx_strand_id
1 'polypeptide(L)'
;MAQLIGYNHILSTVYHPQSNGMDERFNATFVPQLAKLHDRENNNWDGYLQSVVFAYNTGVHANTQYSSFQLQFGREPRMPTDTTSNYVF
;
A
#
# COMPACT_ATOMS: atom_id res chain seq x y z
N MET A 1 17.37 13.06 14.51
CA MET A 1 17.13 11.85 13.69
C MET A 1 17.13 12.16 12.18
N ALA A 2 16.21 12.96 11.63
CA ALA A 2 16.19 13.26 10.18
C ALA A 2 17.52 13.81 9.62
N GLN A 3 18.18 14.74 10.33
CA GLN A 3 19.49 15.28 9.94
C GLN A 3 20.64 14.27 10.02
N LEU A 4 20.53 13.22 10.84
CA LEU A 4 21.57 12.18 10.94
C LEU A 4 21.60 11.25 9.73
N ILE A 5 20.45 11.07 9.08
CA ILE A 5 20.28 10.20 7.91
C ILE A 5 20.16 11.00 6.60
N GLY A 6 20.42 12.32 6.64
CA GLY A 6 20.40 13.19 5.47
C GLY A 6 19.00 13.49 4.90
N TYR A 7 17.94 13.23 5.66
CA TYR A 7 16.57 13.50 5.22
C TYR A 7 16.16 14.94 5.52
N ASN A 8 15.53 15.59 4.53
CA ASN A 8 14.87 16.87 4.71
C ASN A 8 13.42 16.66 5.18
N HIS A 9 13.09 17.15 6.38
CA HIS A 9 11.74 17.06 6.92
C HIS A 9 10.92 18.25 6.46
N ILE A 10 9.89 17.99 5.64
CA ILE A 10 8.96 18.99 5.14
C ILE A 10 7.67 18.91 5.96
N LEU A 11 7.25 20.02 6.57
CA LEU A 11 6.01 20.12 7.32
C LEU A 11 4.88 20.63 6.42
N SER A 12 3.69 20.07 6.56
CA SER A 12 2.48 20.64 6.00
C SER A 12 2.06 21.88 6.78
N THR A 13 1.42 22.84 6.11
CA THR A 13 0.86 24.01 6.77
C THR A 13 -0.39 23.64 7.57
N VAL A 14 -0.59 24.30 8.70
CA VAL A 14 -1.76 24.08 9.56
C VAL A 14 -3.04 24.37 8.74
N TYR A 15 -4.06 23.53 8.89
CA TYR A 15 -5.34 23.61 8.16
C TYR A 15 -5.25 23.44 6.63
N HIS A 16 -4.20 22.79 6.12
CA HIS A 16 -4.04 22.48 4.70
C HIS A 16 -3.89 20.96 4.44
N PRO A 17 -4.97 20.17 4.61
CA PRO A 17 -4.94 18.71 4.39
C PRO A 17 -4.54 18.35 2.94
N GLN A 18 -4.87 19.23 1.99
CA GLN A 18 -4.51 19.09 0.58
C GLN A 18 -2.99 18.95 0.34
N SER A 19 -2.16 19.53 1.21
CA SER A 19 -0.70 19.40 1.13
C SER A 19 -0.22 17.96 1.34
N ASN A 20 -1.03 17.11 1.98
CA ASN A 20 -0.74 15.69 2.15
C ASN A 20 -1.76 14.77 1.45
N GLY A 21 -2.33 15.23 0.34
CA GLY A 21 -3.42 14.54 -0.34
C GLY A 21 -3.08 13.12 -0.85
N MET A 22 -1.80 12.80 -1.10
CA MET A 22 -1.40 11.45 -1.50
C MET A 22 -1.53 10.45 -0.34
N ASP A 23 -1.01 10.80 0.84
CA ASP A 23 -1.14 9.99 2.05
C ASP A 23 -2.60 9.87 2.47
N GLU A 24 -3.38 10.95 2.36
CA GLU A 24 -4.82 10.93 2.66
C GLU A 24 -5.59 9.98 1.73
N ARG A 25 -5.30 9.99 0.42
CA ARG A 25 -5.92 9.07 -0.54
C ARG A 25 -5.54 7.62 -0.28
N PHE A 26 -4.27 7.38 0.06
CA PHE A 26 -3.82 6.06 0.49
C PHE A 26 -4.61 5.60 1.71
N ASN A 27 -4.66 6.41 2.77
CA ASN A 27 -5.38 6.10 4.01
C ASN A 27 -6.88 5.88 3.78
N ALA A 28 -7.51 6.66 2.89
CA ALA A 28 -8.92 6.50 2.51
C ALA A 28 -9.20 5.16 1.81
N THR A 29 -8.20 4.53 1.21
CA THR A 29 -8.32 3.19 0.60
C THR A 29 -7.95 2.10 1.59
N PHE A 30 -6.84 2.29 2.31
CA PHE A 30 -6.23 1.33 3.21
C PHE A 30 -7.10 1.04 4.43
N VAL A 31 -7.61 2.09 5.10
CA VAL A 31 -8.37 1.94 6.35
C VAL A 31 -9.66 1.14 6.14
N PRO A 32 -10.49 1.38 5.10
CA PRO A 32 -11.65 0.55 4.83
C PRO A 32 -11.32 -0.90 4.46
N GLN A 33 -10.19 -1.16 3.79
CA GLN A 33 -9.77 -2.52 3.47
C GLN A 33 -9.38 -3.29 4.73
N LEU A 34 -8.61 -2.65 5.62
CA LEU A 34 -8.26 -3.21 6.91
C LEU A 34 -9.48 -3.42 7.80
N ALA A 35 -10.42 -2.47 7.78
CA ALA A 35 -11.66 -2.53 8.53
C ALA A 35 -12.52 -3.75 8.15
N LYS A 36 -12.42 -4.25 6.91
CA LYS A 36 -13.13 -5.45 6.44
C LYS A 36 -12.51 -6.77 6.94
N LEU A 37 -11.23 -6.76 7.30
CA LEU A 37 -10.49 -7.97 7.65
C LEU A 37 -10.32 -8.14 9.16
N HIS A 38 -10.18 -7.03 9.90
CA HIS A 38 -10.04 -7.12 11.35
C HIS A 38 -11.37 -7.52 12.02
N ASP A 39 -11.22 -8.30 13.08
CA ASP A 39 -12.30 -8.58 14.02
C ASP A 39 -12.34 -7.44 15.06
N ARG A 40 -13.52 -6.83 15.20
CA ARG A 40 -13.75 -5.73 16.15
C ARG A 40 -13.61 -6.17 17.61
N GLU A 41 -13.88 -7.43 17.91
CA GLU A 41 -13.83 -7.96 19.27
C GLU A 41 -12.39 -8.30 19.68
N ASN A 42 -11.58 -8.79 18.72
CA ASN A 42 -10.22 -9.26 18.97
C ASN A 42 -9.12 -8.24 18.63
N ASN A 43 -9.47 -7.10 18.01
CA ASN A 43 -8.55 -6.01 17.65
C ASN A 43 -7.26 -6.48 16.93
N ASN A 44 -7.38 -7.51 16.10
CA ASN A 44 -6.28 -8.22 15.43
C ASN A 44 -5.86 -7.56 14.09
N TRP A 45 -6.05 -6.26 13.96
CA TRP A 45 -5.82 -5.53 12.71
C TRP A 45 -4.35 -5.56 12.27
N ASP A 46 -3.42 -5.64 13.22
CA ASP A 46 -1.98 -5.70 13.00
C ASP A 46 -1.58 -6.93 12.17
N GLY A 47 -2.26 -8.07 12.40
CA GLY A 47 -2.06 -9.29 11.64
C GLY A 47 -2.42 -9.18 10.14
N TYR A 48 -3.25 -8.21 9.75
CA TYR A 48 -3.69 -8.03 8.37
C TYR A 48 -2.93 -6.92 7.62
N LEU A 49 -2.08 -6.14 8.31
CA LEU A 49 -1.38 -5.01 7.71
C LEU A 49 -0.60 -5.39 6.45
N GLN A 50 0.22 -6.45 6.52
CA GLN A 50 1.03 -6.88 5.39
C GLN A 50 0.17 -7.33 4.21
N SER A 51 -0.93 -8.03 4.46
CA SER A 51 -1.84 -8.50 3.41
C SER A 51 -2.53 -7.34 2.70
N VAL A 52 -3.00 -6.33 3.45
CA VAL A 52 -3.65 -5.16 2.86
C VAL A 52 -2.66 -4.30 2.07
N VAL A 53 -1.46 -4.06 2.63
CA VAL A 53 -0.40 -3.33 1.91
C VAL A 53 0.00 -4.06 0.63
N PHE A 54 0.14 -5.39 0.68
CA PHE A 54 0.43 -6.18 -0.50
C PHE A 54 -0.67 -6.02 -1.56
N ALA A 55 -1.94 -6.21 -1.19
CA ALA A 55 -3.07 -6.07 -2.10
C ALA A 55 -3.17 -4.67 -2.72
N TYR A 56 -2.88 -3.61 -1.94
CA TYR A 56 -2.81 -2.25 -2.45
C TYR A 56 -1.68 -2.08 -3.47
N ASN A 57 -0.48 -2.57 -3.15
CA ASN A 57 0.70 -2.39 -3.99
C ASN A 57 0.64 -3.18 -5.30
N THR A 58 0.00 -4.34 -5.32
CA THR A 58 -0.14 -5.18 -6.52
C THR A 58 -1.41 -4.91 -7.31
N GLY A 59 -2.39 -4.21 -6.73
CA GLY A 59 -3.63 -3.83 -7.41
C GLY A 59 -3.41 -2.72 -8.44
N VAL A 60 -4.06 -2.83 -9.60
CA VAL A 60 -4.01 -1.79 -10.64
C VAL A 60 -4.84 -0.58 -10.20
N HIS A 61 -4.22 0.61 -10.19
CA HIS A 61 -4.93 1.84 -9.87
C HIS A 61 -5.57 2.44 -11.14
N ALA A 62 -6.84 2.84 -11.05
CA ALA A 62 -7.59 3.37 -12.20
C ALA A 62 -6.99 4.64 -12.84
N ASN A 63 -6.26 5.45 -12.08
CA ASN A 63 -5.68 6.69 -12.61
C ASN A 63 -4.40 6.43 -13.41
N THR A 64 -3.56 5.51 -12.95
CA THR A 64 -2.27 5.21 -13.57
C THR A 64 -2.35 4.06 -14.57
N GLN A 65 -3.38 3.21 -14.47
CA GLN A 65 -3.50 1.93 -15.19
C GLN A 65 -2.37 0.92 -14.85
N TYR A 66 -1.61 1.21 -13.80
CA TYR A 66 -0.54 0.37 -13.27
C TYR A 66 -0.70 0.20 -11.76
N SER A 67 -0.17 -0.90 -11.24
CA SER A 67 0.04 -1.10 -9.81
C SER A 67 1.22 -0.29 -9.29
N SER A 68 1.18 0.06 -8.00
CA SER A 68 2.30 0.75 -7.35
C SER A 68 3.60 -0.06 -7.43
N PHE A 69 3.50 -1.39 -7.36
CA PHE A 69 4.63 -2.31 -7.52
C PHE A 69 5.26 -2.21 -8.92
N GLN A 70 4.45 -2.21 -9.99
CA GLN A 70 4.97 -2.06 -11.36
C GLN A 70 5.67 -0.72 -11.54
N LEU A 71 5.12 0.37 -11.00
CA LEU A 71 5.72 1.70 -11.08
C LEU A 71 7.06 1.78 -10.31
N GLN A 72 7.19 1.05 -9.20
CA GLN A 72 8.39 1.06 -8.38
C GLN A 72 9.50 0.16 -8.93
N PHE A 73 9.15 -1.04 -9.44
CA PHE A 73 10.12 -2.08 -9.80
C PHE A 73 10.23 -2.36 -11.30
N GLY A 74 9.36 -1.77 -12.12
CA GLY A 74 9.37 -1.95 -13.58
C GLY A 74 8.99 -3.36 -14.05
N ARG A 75 8.33 -4.16 -13.22
CA ARG A 75 7.89 -5.54 -13.54
C ARG A 75 6.58 -5.88 -12.85
N GLU A 76 5.90 -6.90 -13.34
CA GLU A 76 4.70 -7.44 -12.70
C GLU A 76 5.00 -8.03 -11.31
N PRO A 77 4.09 -7.83 -10.33
CA PRO A 77 4.18 -8.55 -9.06
C PRO A 77 3.97 -10.04 -9.28
N ARG A 78 4.75 -10.88 -8.59
CA ARG A 78 4.49 -12.32 -8.53
C ARG A 78 3.44 -12.57 -7.46
N MET A 79 2.31 -13.13 -7.85
CA MET A 79 1.24 -13.45 -6.90
C MET A 79 1.55 -14.81 -6.24
N PRO A 80 1.15 -15.03 -4.98
CA PRO A 80 1.26 -16.36 -4.36
C PRO A 80 0.52 -17.46 -5.13
N THR A 81 -0.49 -17.07 -5.92
CA THR A 81 -1.24 -17.92 -6.83
C THR A 81 -0.52 -18.21 -8.16
N ASP A 82 0.55 -17.47 -8.49
CA ASP A 82 1.41 -17.78 -9.65
C ASP A 82 2.21 -19.04 -9.35
N THR A 83 1.52 -20.17 -9.38
CA THR A 83 2.19 -21.46 -9.44
C THR A 83 2.79 -21.53 -10.83
N THR A 84 4.12 -21.43 -10.95
CA THR A 84 4.84 -21.86 -12.15
C THR A 84 4.55 -23.34 -12.37
N SER A 85 3.41 -23.64 -13.00
CA SER A 85 3.10 -24.95 -13.54
C SER A 85 3.99 -25.15 -14.77
N ASN A 86 5.28 -25.36 -14.52
CA ASN A 86 6.21 -25.94 -15.50
C ASN A 86 5.95 -27.45 -15.62
N TYR A 87 4.68 -27.87 -15.71
CA TYR A 87 4.33 -29.21 -16.17
C TYR A 87 4.28 -29.16 -17.69
N VAL A 88 5.45 -29.33 -18.29
CA VAL A 88 5.58 -29.73 -19.69
C VAL A 88 5.38 -31.25 -19.68
N PHE A 89 4.31 -31.74 -20.32
CA PHE A 89 4.24 -33.13 -20.76
C PHE A 89 5.07 -33.29 -22.04
#